data_AF-A0A7S2HXA3-F1
#
_entry.id   AF-A0A7S2HXA3-F1
#
_cell.length_a   1.000
_cell.length_b   1.000
_cell.length_c   1.000
_cell.angle_alpha   90.00
_cell.angle_beta   90.00
_cell.angle_gamma   90.00
#
_symmetry.space_group_name_H-M   'P 1'
#
loop_
_entity.id
_entity.type
_entity.pdbx_description
1 polymer ?
#
loop_
_entity_poly.entity_id
_entity_poly.type
_entity_poly.pdbx_seq_one_letter_code
_entity_poly.pdbx_strand_id
1 'polypeptide(L)'
;AVLMWAAIPQHVPTLLASLSLFFFTMICHCRDIMEVVASVRDSGEDLAVRERARFHSWALEGGEHLLLQDPKETAARDEDEQLVAVQRAIVNAACTLADNAQRRLDYSCSQMGLLGVHQVAFGCMQVIVLITHWNRRWTGEVEWDRPAVFHFLMDAFHGCFAIAIILTGVLTPAITTHVFIKTPRMIVSAMCNRGVSCCHAAPAVPFLYSKIVGFTTVFYLQITGSSATKFIAVVSLGSALYASTAADAN
;
A
#
# COMPACT_ATOMS: atom_id res chain seq x y z
N ALA A 1 40.27 -2.36 2.21
CA ALA A 1 38.86 -2.11 2.54
C ALA A 1 38.46 -0.64 2.37
N VAL A 2 39.12 0.32 3.04
CA VAL A 2 38.76 1.76 3.01
C VAL A 2 38.87 2.40 1.61
N LEU A 3 39.89 2.06 0.81
CA LEU A 3 40.01 2.55 -0.58
C LEU A 3 38.94 1.97 -1.52
N MET A 4 38.33 0.83 -1.17
CA MET A 4 37.23 0.24 -1.94
C MET A 4 35.95 1.06 -1.76
N TRP A 5 35.76 1.65 -0.58
CA TRP A 5 34.66 2.58 -0.29
C TRP A 5 34.80 3.93 -1.02
N ALA A 6 36.04 4.40 -1.21
CA ALA A 6 36.31 5.61 -2.01
C ALA A 6 36.07 5.40 -3.52
N ALA A 7 36.07 4.14 -3.99
CA ALA A 7 35.76 3.76 -5.37
C ALA A 7 34.27 3.40 -5.58
N ILE A 8 33.45 3.38 -4.52
CA ILE A 8 32.01 3.23 -4.65
C ILE A 8 31.51 4.46 -5.43
N PRO A 9 30.79 4.28 -6.55
CA PRO A 9 30.25 5.40 -7.31
C PRO A 9 29.53 6.35 -6.37
N GLN A 10 29.78 7.66 -6.49
CA GLN A 10 29.17 8.69 -5.64
C GLN A 10 27.63 8.62 -5.60
N HIS A 11 27.03 7.90 -6.54
CA HIS A 11 25.60 7.66 -6.67
C HIS A 11 25.04 6.55 -5.77
N VAL A 12 25.86 5.66 -5.19
CA VAL A 12 25.36 4.53 -4.38
C VAL A 12 24.64 4.99 -3.11
N PRO A 13 25.18 5.93 -2.30
CA PRO A 13 24.44 6.45 -1.14
C PRO A 13 23.12 7.09 -1.55
N THR A 14 23.10 7.87 -2.63
CA THR A 14 21.89 8.51 -3.15
C THR A 14 20.86 7.49 -3.61
N LEU A 15 21.30 6.42 -4.31
CA LEU A 15 20.44 5.34 -4.76
C LEU A 15 19.82 4.61 -3.56
N LEU A 16 20.63 4.20 -2.58
CA LEU A 16 20.13 3.55 -1.36
C LEU A 16 19.16 4.44 -0.59
N ALA A 17 19.45 5.74 -0.46
CA ALA A 17 18.55 6.69 0.17
C ALA A 17 17.22 6.79 -0.59
N SER A 18 17.25 6.83 -1.92
CA SER A 18 16.05 6.90 -2.76
C SER A 18 15.19 5.63 -2.66
N LEU A 19 15.80 4.45 -2.64
CA LEU A 19 15.11 3.16 -2.50
C LEU A 19 14.49 3.05 -1.09
N SER A 20 15.25 3.43 -0.07
CA SER A 20 14.81 3.39 1.32
C SER A 20 13.65 4.36 1.57
N LEU A 21 13.74 5.59 1.04
CA LEU A 21 12.68 6.58 1.14
C LEU A 21 11.40 6.12 0.44
N PHE A 22 11.52 5.57 -0.77
CA PHE A 22 10.37 5.07 -1.52
C PHE A 22 9.69 3.90 -0.78
N PHE A 23 10.48 2.92 -0.35
CA PHE A 23 9.99 1.78 0.44
C PHE A 23 9.31 2.23 1.73
N PHE A 24 9.98 3.08 2.53
CA PHE A 24 9.47 3.59 3.79
C PHE A 24 8.15 4.33 3.61
N THR A 25 8.07 5.20 2.59
CA THR A 25 6.84 5.96 2.29
C THR A 25 5.67 5.01 1.98
N MET A 26 5.90 3.95 1.21
CA MET A 26 4.87 2.95 0.92
C MET A 26 4.40 2.19 2.16
N ILE A 27 5.33 1.84 3.06
CA ILE A 27 4.99 1.20 4.34
C ILE A 27 4.17 2.15 5.22
N CYS A 28 4.51 3.44 5.26
CA CYS A 28 3.72 4.45 5.97
C CYS A 28 2.28 4.53 5.46
N HIS A 29 2.07 4.49 4.14
CA HIS A 29 0.71 4.46 3.56
C HIS A 29 -0.06 3.17 3.90
N CYS A 30 0.62 2.02 3.90
CA CYS A 30 0.00 0.77 4.34
C CYS A 30 -0.41 0.83 5.81
N ARG A 31 0.42 1.42 6.66
CA ARG A 31 0.11 1.60 8.07
C ARG A 31 -1.05 2.57 8.28
N ASP A 32 -1.02 3.72 7.60
CA ASP A 32 -2.04 4.76 7.68
C ASP A 32 -3.43 4.23 7.32
N ILE A 33 -3.57 3.49 6.22
CA ILE A 33 -4.87 2.91 5.84
C ILE A 33 -5.33 1.81 6.82
N MET A 34 -4.41 1.09 7.45
CA MET A 34 -4.74 0.11 8.49
C MET A 34 -5.14 0.76 9.82
N GLU A 35 -4.54 1.92 10.16
CA GLU A 35 -4.96 2.75 11.28
C GLU A 35 -6.37 3.32 11.06
N VAL A 36 -6.75 3.65 9.82
CA VAL A 36 -8.15 3.99 9.48
C VAL A 36 -9.09 2.83 9.82
N VAL A 37 -8.76 1.59 9.41
CA VAL A 37 -9.58 0.41 9.75
C VAL A 37 -9.68 0.22 11.27
N ALA A 38 -8.55 0.36 11.98
CA ALA A 38 -8.52 0.23 13.43
C ALA A 38 -9.35 1.32 14.12
N SER A 39 -9.23 2.58 13.69
CA SER A 39 -10.04 3.69 14.22
C SER A 39 -11.53 3.46 13.98
N VAL A 40 -11.91 2.99 12.78
CA VAL A 40 -13.31 2.65 12.51
C VAL A 40 -13.78 1.54 13.42
N ARG A 41 -12.95 0.55 13.79
CA ARG A 41 -13.31 -0.54 14.70
C ARG A 41 -13.39 -0.08 16.17
N ASP A 42 -12.39 0.65 16.64
CA ASP A 42 -12.14 0.87 18.07
C ASP A 42 -12.97 2.02 18.66
N SER A 43 -13.44 3.00 17.86
CA SER A 43 -14.34 4.06 18.38
C SER A 43 -15.75 3.57 18.76
N GLY A 44 -16.00 2.25 18.75
CA GLY A 44 -17.27 1.63 19.11
C GLY A 44 -17.48 1.41 20.61
N GLU A 45 -16.42 1.10 21.37
CA GLU A 45 -16.55 0.79 22.81
C GLU A 45 -17.00 2.03 23.60
N ASP A 46 -16.37 3.18 23.37
CA ASP A 46 -16.72 4.42 24.07
C ASP A 46 -18.15 4.89 23.74
N LEU A 47 -18.61 4.72 22.49
CA LEU A 47 -19.95 5.14 22.11
C LEU A 47 -21.03 4.23 22.70
N ALA A 48 -20.81 2.91 22.66
CA ALA A 48 -21.73 1.93 23.23
C ALA A 48 -21.83 2.06 24.77
N VAL A 49 -20.70 2.30 25.44
CA VAL A 49 -20.67 2.58 26.88
C VAL A 49 -21.42 3.86 27.21
N ARG A 50 -21.23 4.93 26.42
CA ARG A 50 -21.85 6.23 26.66
C ARG A 50 -23.35 6.25 26.40
N GLU A 51 -23.83 5.58 25.35
CA GLU A 51 -25.27 5.43 25.07
C GLU A 51 -25.95 4.53 26.12
N ARG A 52 -25.30 3.44 26.54
CA ARG A 52 -25.81 2.59 27.63
C ARG A 52 -25.93 3.37 28.95
N ALA A 53 -24.95 4.23 29.26
CA ALA A 53 -25.00 5.09 30.45
C ALA A 53 -26.12 6.14 30.36
N ARG A 54 -26.35 6.70 29.17
CA ARG A 54 -27.41 7.70 28.94
C ARG A 54 -28.81 7.09 29.10
N PHE A 55 -29.03 5.89 28.55
CA PHE A 55 -30.27 5.15 28.71
C PHE A 55 -30.53 4.81 30.19
N HIS A 56 -29.48 4.45 30.93
CA HIS A 56 -29.59 4.14 32.35
C HIS A 56 -29.91 5.36 33.22
N SER A 57 -29.40 6.55 32.87
CA SER A 57 -29.75 7.82 33.53
C SER A 57 -31.20 8.22 33.24
N TRP A 58 -31.63 8.12 31.99
CA TRP A 58 -33.00 8.47 31.60
C TRP A 58 -34.06 7.60 32.29
N ALA A 59 -33.78 6.29 32.44
CA ALA A 59 -34.64 5.37 33.19
C ALA A 59 -34.74 5.69 34.70
N LEU A 60 -33.74 6.38 35.28
CA LEU A 60 -33.70 6.73 36.70
C LEU A 60 -34.31 8.10 37.00
N GLU A 61 -34.42 9.01 36.02
CA GLU A 61 -34.78 10.42 36.25
C GLU A 61 -36.28 10.76 36.10
N GLY A 62 -37.17 9.77 35.91
CA GLY A 62 -38.60 9.95 36.25
C GLY A 62 -39.55 10.22 35.08
N GLY A 63 -39.95 9.16 34.39
CA GLY A 63 -41.02 9.15 33.39
C GLY A 63 -42.43 9.06 33.98
N GLU A 64 -42.84 10.01 34.83
CA GLU A 64 -44.19 9.97 35.46
C GLU A 64 -45.20 11.02 34.96
N HIS A 65 -44.87 11.95 34.06
CA HIS A 65 -45.72 13.16 33.92
C HIS A 65 -46.08 13.72 32.53
N LEU A 66 -46.17 12.90 31.46
CA LEU A 66 -46.79 13.35 30.19
C LEU A 66 -47.72 12.30 29.58
N LEU A 67 -49.03 12.48 29.82
CA LEU A 67 -50.14 11.78 29.17
C LEU A 67 -50.84 12.75 28.22
N LEU A 68 -50.74 12.55 26.89
CA LEU A 68 -51.77 12.88 25.88
C LEU A 68 -51.37 12.57 24.41
N GLN A 69 -50.14 12.14 24.14
CA GLN A 69 -49.81 11.19 23.07
C GLN A 69 -49.30 9.93 23.76
N ASP A 70 -49.46 8.71 23.21
CA ASP A 70 -48.84 7.53 23.82
C ASP A 70 -47.33 7.78 23.86
N PRO A 71 -46.75 8.14 25.02
CA PRO A 71 -45.41 8.72 25.08
C PRO A 71 -44.34 7.71 24.69
N LYS A 72 -44.74 6.43 24.59
CA LYS A 72 -43.94 5.33 24.08
C LYS A 72 -43.72 5.41 22.57
N GLU A 73 -44.68 5.90 21.79
CA GLU A 73 -44.57 5.92 20.33
C GLU A 73 -43.68 7.08 19.85
N THR A 74 -43.79 8.25 20.47
CA THR A 74 -42.89 9.39 20.19
C THR A 74 -41.47 9.14 20.67
N ALA A 75 -41.29 8.60 21.89
CA ALA A 75 -39.95 8.27 22.39
C ALA A 75 -39.25 7.21 21.52
N ALA A 76 -39.96 6.15 21.10
CA ALA A 76 -39.39 5.13 20.22
C ALA A 76 -38.97 5.71 18.85
N ARG A 77 -39.77 6.64 18.31
CA ARG A 77 -39.44 7.31 17.04
C ARG A 77 -38.21 8.21 17.16
N ASP A 78 -38.08 8.95 18.25
CA ASP A 78 -36.92 9.82 18.49
C ASP A 78 -35.64 8.99 18.70
N GLU A 79 -35.74 7.84 19.39
CA GLU A 79 -34.63 6.89 19.54
C GLU A 79 -34.18 6.30 18.20
N ASP A 80 -35.12 5.92 17.33
CA ASP A 80 -34.83 5.42 15.99
C ASP A 80 -34.15 6.49 15.13
N GLU A 81 -34.62 7.74 15.17
CA GLU A 81 -34.02 8.85 14.44
C GLU A 81 -32.59 9.15 14.93
N GLN A 82 -32.37 9.14 16.25
CA GLN A 82 -31.04 9.31 16.84
C GLN A 82 -30.10 8.17 16.44
N LEU A 83 -30.56 6.92 16.45
CA LEU A 83 -29.77 5.77 16.02
C LEU A 83 -29.36 5.88 14.54
N VAL A 84 -30.30 6.24 13.67
CA VAL A 84 -30.03 6.47 12.24
C VAL A 84 -29.01 7.59 12.04
N ALA A 85 -29.11 8.68 12.79
CA ALA A 85 -28.16 9.78 12.74
C ALA A 85 -26.74 9.34 13.15
N VAL A 86 -26.61 8.53 14.21
CA VAL A 86 -25.33 7.96 14.66
C VAL A 86 -24.74 7.02 13.61
N GLN A 87 -25.54 6.11 13.04
CA GLN A 87 -25.09 5.19 11.99
C GLN A 87 -24.57 5.96 10.77
N ARG A 88 -25.28 7.00 10.34
CA ARG A 88 -24.86 7.87 9.23
C ARG A 88 -23.55 8.59 9.55
N ALA A 89 -23.38 9.09 10.78
CA ALA A 89 -22.15 9.75 11.20
C ALA A 89 -20.94 8.80 11.15
N ILE A 90 -21.10 7.55 11.61
CA ILE A 90 -20.05 6.51 11.54
C ILE A 90 -19.67 6.23 10.10
N VAL A 91 -20.65 6.02 9.22
CA VAL A 91 -20.43 5.74 7.80
C VAL A 91 -19.67 6.90 7.13
N ASN A 92 -20.12 8.14 7.33
CA ASN A 92 -19.49 9.32 6.75
C ASN A 92 -18.05 9.49 7.25
N ALA A 93 -17.82 9.37 8.55
CA ALA A 93 -16.48 9.49 9.13
C ALA A 93 -15.51 8.45 8.56
N ALA A 94 -15.94 7.19 8.47
CA ALA A 94 -15.13 6.12 7.91
C ALA A 94 -14.81 6.33 6.42
N CYS A 95 -15.79 6.75 5.62
CA CYS A 95 -15.59 7.12 4.22
C CYS A 95 -14.62 8.29 4.05
N THR A 96 -14.74 9.33 4.88
CA THR A 96 -13.84 10.50 4.86
C THR A 96 -12.41 10.12 5.24
N LEU A 97 -12.22 9.31 6.28
CA LEU A 97 -10.90 8.84 6.69
C LEU A 97 -10.22 8.04 5.57
N ALA A 98 -10.96 7.16 4.91
CA ALA A 98 -10.44 6.34 3.83
C ALA A 98 -10.10 7.17 2.57
N ASP A 99 -10.96 8.13 2.19
CA ASP A 99 -10.69 9.07 1.09
C ASP A 99 -9.45 9.92 1.37
N ASN A 100 -9.30 10.40 2.61
CA ASN A 100 -8.11 11.16 3.03
C ASN A 100 -6.83 10.32 2.95
N ALA A 101 -6.88 9.04 3.35
CA ALA A 101 -5.73 8.14 3.23
C ALA A 101 -5.35 7.88 1.76
N GLN A 102 -6.32 7.66 0.88
CA GLN A 102 -6.05 7.56 -0.56
C GLN A 102 -5.45 8.85 -1.12
N ARG A 103 -5.98 10.03 -0.77
CA ARG A 103 -5.44 11.32 -1.26
C ARG A 103 -3.98 11.55 -0.85
N ARG A 104 -3.58 11.11 0.35
CA ARG A 104 -2.18 11.16 0.79
C ARG A 104 -1.29 10.23 -0.04
N LEU A 105 -1.79 9.04 -0.38
CA LEU A 105 -1.12 8.13 -1.30
C LEU A 105 -1.00 8.75 -2.70
N ASP A 106 -2.09 9.29 -3.26
CA ASP A 106 -2.10 9.93 -4.58
C ASP A 106 -1.12 11.12 -4.65
N TYR A 107 -1.07 11.94 -3.60
CA TYR A 107 -0.09 13.01 -3.49
C TYR A 107 1.33 12.44 -3.55
N SER A 108 1.61 11.40 -2.78
CA SER A 108 2.92 10.74 -2.78
C SER A 108 3.28 10.12 -4.13
N CYS A 109 2.30 9.50 -4.82
CA CYS A 109 2.44 8.98 -6.17
C CYS A 109 2.75 10.08 -7.18
N SER A 110 2.14 11.27 -7.04
CA SER A 110 2.41 12.42 -7.92
C SER A 110 3.84 12.94 -7.78
N GLN A 111 4.39 12.94 -6.55
CA GLN A 111 5.74 13.44 -6.27
C GLN A 111 6.82 12.40 -6.60
N MET A 112 6.55 11.12 -6.36
CA MET A 112 7.54 10.05 -6.51
C MET A 112 7.35 9.19 -7.77
N GLY A 113 6.29 9.42 -8.56
CA GLY A 113 5.97 8.59 -9.72
C GLY A 113 7.13 8.54 -10.72
N LEU A 114 7.74 9.69 -11.00
CA LEU A 114 8.90 9.76 -11.89
C LEU A 114 10.14 9.06 -11.29
N LEU A 115 10.34 9.16 -9.98
CA LEU A 115 11.42 8.45 -9.28
C LEU A 115 11.24 6.92 -9.40
N GLY A 116 10.02 6.42 -9.21
CA GLY A 116 9.70 4.99 -9.38
C GLY A 116 9.99 4.51 -10.80
N VAL A 117 9.59 5.27 -11.83
CA VAL A 117 9.90 4.95 -13.24
C VAL A 117 11.41 4.91 -13.48
N HIS A 118 12.16 5.90 -12.98
CA HIS A 118 13.61 5.93 -13.11
C HIS A 118 14.28 4.75 -12.40
N GLN A 119 13.83 4.41 -11.19
CA GLN A 119 14.34 3.25 -10.45
C GLN A 119 14.12 1.98 -11.26
N VAL A 120 12.90 1.72 -11.75
CA VAL A 120 12.60 0.53 -12.56
C VAL A 120 13.46 0.48 -13.83
N ALA A 121 13.58 1.58 -14.57
CA ALA A 121 14.41 1.66 -15.77
C ALA A 121 15.90 1.39 -15.46
N PHE A 122 16.41 1.97 -14.37
CA PHE A 122 17.77 1.73 -13.91
C PHE A 122 17.97 0.26 -13.52
N GLY A 123 17.02 -0.37 -12.81
CA GLY A 123 17.03 -1.79 -12.48
C GLY A 123 17.11 -2.69 -13.72
N CYS A 124 16.35 -2.40 -14.77
CA CYS A 124 16.47 -3.11 -16.04
C CYS A 124 17.87 -2.99 -16.66
N MET A 125 18.47 -1.80 -16.61
CA MET A 125 19.84 -1.59 -17.10
C MET A 125 20.87 -2.38 -16.27
N GLN A 126 20.69 -2.46 -14.95
CA GLN A 126 21.54 -3.29 -14.09
C GLN A 126 21.48 -4.78 -14.49
N VAL A 127 20.29 -5.28 -14.85
CA VAL A 127 20.11 -6.66 -15.34
C VAL A 127 20.81 -6.86 -16.68
N ILE A 128 20.70 -5.92 -17.62
CA ILE A 128 21.39 -6.00 -18.92
C ILE A 128 22.91 -6.06 -18.73
N VAL A 129 23.48 -5.16 -17.90
CA VAL A 129 24.92 -5.15 -17.59
C VAL A 129 25.37 -6.50 -17.03
N LEU A 130 24.62 -7.04 -16.07
CA LEU A 130 24.90 -8.33 -15.47
C LEU A 130 24.96 -9.45 -16.52
N ILE A 131 24.00 -9.53 -17.43
CA ILE A 131 23.95 -10.57 -18.46
C ILE A 131 25.14 -10.44 -19.43
N THR A 132 25.44 -9.22 -19.87
CA THR A 132 26.57 -8.97 -20.79
C THR A 132 27.90 -9.42 -20.17
N HIS A 133 28.11 -9.18 -18.88
CA HIS A 133 29.32 -9.63 -18.19
C HIS A 133 29.33 -11.14 -17.93
N TRP A 134 28.19 -11.70 -17.54
CA TRP A 134 28.05 -13.12 -17.24
C TRP A 134 28.44 -14.00 -18.43
N ASN A 135 27.95 -13.66 -19.63
CA ASN A 135 28.24 -14.42 -20.84
C ASN A 135 29.73 -14.48 -21.18
N ARG A 136 30.46 -13.36 -20.99
CA ARG A 136 31.91 -13.31 -21.23
C ARG A 136 32.70 -14.22 -20.29
N ARG A 137 32.16 -14.49 -19.10
CA ARG A 137 32.84 -15.25 -18.05
C ARG A 137 32.70 -16.75 -18.20
N TRP A 138 31.55 -17.22 -18.69
CA TRP A 138 31.25 -18.65 -18.78
C TRP A 138 31.91 -19.35 -19.98
N THR A 139 32.34 -18.59 -20.99
CA THR A 139 32.98 -19.11 -22.20
C THR A 139 34.49 -19.26 -22.09
N GLY A 140 35.12 -18.81 -20.99
CA GLY A 140 36.57 -18.90 -20.78
C GLY A 140 36.95 -19.78 -19.58
N GLU A 141 38.12 -20.42 -19.64
CA GLU A 141 38.79 -20.94 -18.44
C GLU A 141 39.22 -19.74 -17.59
N VAL A 142 38.40 -19.34 -16.62
CA VAL A 142 38.70 -18.18 -15.77
C VAL A 142 39.67 -18.60 -14.67
N GLU A 143 40.93 -18.22 -14.81
CA GLU A 143 41.84 -18.18 -13.66
C GLU A 143 41.32 -17.14 -12.64
N TRP A 144 41.20 -17.54 -11.38
CA TRP A 144 40.70 -16.70 -10.29
C TRP A 144 41.78 -15.73 -9.81
N ASP A 145 42.22 -14.84 -10.69
CA ASP A 145 43.11 -13.74 -10.35
C ASP A 145 42.35 -12.57 -9.69
N ARG A 146 43.11 -11.58 -9.20
CA ARG A 146 42.54 -10.40 -8.54
C ARG A 146 41.57 -9.62 -9.44
N PRO A 147 41.87 -9.35 -10.73
CA PRO A 147 40.91 -8.80 -11.69
C PRO A 147 39.61 -9.59 -11.81
N ALA A 148 39.69 -10.92 -11.95
CA ALA A 148 38.53 -11.79 -12.08
C ALA A 148 37.64 -11.67 -10.83
N VAL A 149 38.21 -11.76 -9.63
CA VAL A 149 37.47 -11.60 -8.37
C VAL A 149 36.80 -10.22 -8.29
N PHE A 150 37.50 -9.15 -8.67
CA PHE A 150 36.93 -7.81 -8.69
C PHE A 150 35.72 -7.69 -9.63
N HIS A 151 35.83 -8.21 -10.86
CA HIS A 151 34.71 -8.22 -11.80
C HIS A 151 33.52 -9.03 -11.28
N PHE A 152 33.77 -10.17 -10.64
CA PHE A 152 32.70 -10.97 -10.04
C PHE A 152 31.96 -10.19 -8.94
N LEU A 153 32.69 -9.48 -8.08
CA LEU A 153 32.09 -8.64 -7.03
C LEU A 153 31.28 -7.48 -7.61
N MET A 154 31.74 -6.89 -8.72
CA MET A 154 30.99 -5.86 -9.45
C MET A 154 29.69 -6.42 -10.04
N ASP A 155 29.72 -7.61 -10.65
CA ASP A 155 28.52 -8.27 -11.18
C ASP A 155 27.53 -8.60 -10.07
N ALA A 156 28.02 -9.16 -8.96
CA ALA A 156 27.19 -9.43 -7.78
C ALA A 156 26.56 -8.14 -7.22
N PHE A 157 27.32 -7.03 -7.19
CA PHE A 157 26.80 -5.72 -6.80
C PHE A 157 25.65 -5.28 -7.71
N HIS A 158 25.84 -5.30 -9.04
CA HIS A 158 24.81 -4.94 -10.01
C HIS A 158 23.57 -5.83 -9.89
N GLY A 159 23.74 -7.14 -9.70
CA GLY A 159 22.65 -8.10 -9.48
C GLY A 159 21.86 -7.82 -8.20
N CYS A 160 22.54 -7.56 -7.08
CA CYS A 160 21.89 -7.20 -5.82
C CYS A 160 21.07 -5.90 -5.95
N PHE A 161 21.61 -4.89 -6.65
CA PHE A 161 20.88 -3.64 -6.88
C PHE A 161 19.69 -3.81 -7.82
N ALA A 162 19.82 -4.58 -8.90
CA ALA A 162 18.70 -4.96 -9.76
C ALA A 162 17.55 -5.58 -8.96
N ILE A 163 17.86 -6.57 -8.11
CA ILE A 163 16.86 -7.24 -7.27
C ILE A 163 16.23 -6.25 -6.29
N ALA A 164 17.04 -5.47 -5.58
CA ALA A 164 16.53 -4.48 -4.61
C ALA A 164 15.57 -3.49 -5.28
N ILE A 165 15.92 -2.98 -6.46
CA ILE A 165 15.11 -2.06 -7.25
C ILE A 165 13.79 -2.71 -7.70
N ILE A 166 13.81 -3.97 -8.15
CA ILE A 166 12.59 -4.67 -8.54
C ILE A 166 11.66 -4.83 -7.32
N LEU A 167 12.22 -5.18 -6.16
CA LEU A 167 11.45 -5.32 -4.93
C LEU A 167 10.84 -3.98 -4.47
N THR A 168 11.62 -2.90 -4.47
CA THR A 168 11.14 -1.59 -4.01
C THR A 168 10.28 -0.88 -5.05
N GLY A 169 10.68 -0.89 -6.32
CA GLY A 169 10.04 -0.14 -7.40
C GLY A 169 8.82 -0.82 -8.02
N VAL A 170 8.68 -2.14 -7.86
CA VAL A 170 7.56 -2.91 -8.45
C VAL A 170 6.75 -3.64 -7.38
N LEU A 171 7.40 -4.46 -6.56
CA LEU A 171 6.67 -5.31 -5.61
C LEU A 171 6.06 -4.50 -4.46
N THR A 172 6.78 -3.50 -3.93
CA THR A 172 6.27 -2.67 -2.84
C THR A 172 5.01 -1.90 -3.23
N PRO A 173 4.96 -1.18 -4.37
CA PRO A 173 3.71 -0.60 -4.89
C PRO A 173 2.59 -1.61 -5.06
N ALA A 174 2.89 -2.82 -5.56
CA ALA A 174 1.89 -3.87 -5.73
C ALA A 174 1.31 -4.35 -4.39
N ILE A 175 2.14 -4.46 -3.34
CA ILE A 175 1.71 -4.78 -1.98
C ILE A 175 0.85 -3.64 -1.42
N THR A 176 1.27 -2.37 -1.57
CA THR A 176 0.49 -1.21 -1.15
C THR A 176 -0.90 -1.23 -1.80
N THR A 177 -0.96 -1.42 -3.11
CA THR A 177 -2.22 -1.57 -3.84
C THR A 177 -3.07 -2.70 -3.29
N HIS A 178 -2.46 -3.86 -3.00
CA HIS A 178 -3.19 -5.00 -2.46
C HIS A 178 -3.83 -4.71 -1.10
N VAL A 179 -3.11 -4.01 -0.21
CA VAL A 179 -3.64 -3.56 1.08
C VAL A 179 -4.84 -2.63 0.85
N PHE A 180 -4.67 -1.60 0.03
CA PHE A 180 -5.72 -0.62 -0.24
C PHE A 180 -6.99 -1.24 -0.87
N ILE A 181 -6.87 -2.14 -1.86
CA ILE A 181 -8.03 -2.80 -2.47
C ILE A 181 -8.81 -3.66 -1.47
N LYS A 182 -8.15 -4.22 -0.45
CA LYS A 182 -8.81 -5.00 0.60
C LYS A 182 -9.50 -4.13 1.66
N THR A 183 -9.01 -2.90 1.86
CA THR A 183 -9.51 -1.98 2.88
C THR A 183 -11.03 -1.72 2.82
N PRO A 184 -11.69 -1.45 1.68
CA PRO A 184 -13.14 -1.25 1.62
C PRO A 184 -13.93 -2.32 2.38
N ARG A 185 -13.59 -3.59 2.19
CA ARG A 185 -14.25 -4.72 2.87
C ARG A 185 -14.00 -4.68 4.38
N MET A 186 -12.78 -4.36 4.80
CA MET A 186 -12.41 -4.28 6.21
C MET A 186 -13.12 -3.13 6.91
N ILE A 187 -13.22 -1.97 6.26
CA ILE A 187 -13.96 -0.79 6.76
C ILE A 187 -15.45 -1.11 6.91
N VAL A 188 -16.09 -1.71 5.90
CA VAL A 188 -17.51 -2.07 5.98
C VAL A 188 -17.76 -3.08 7.09
N SER A 189 -16.89 -4.08 7.23
CA SER A 189 -16.97 -5.01 8.36
C SER A 189 -16.82 -4.31 9.71
N ALA A 190 -15.92 -3.33 9.82
CA ALA A 190 -15.73 -2.55 11.03
C ALA A 190 -16.94 -1.65 11.35
N MET A 191 -17.59 -1.06 10.33
CA MET A 191 -18.86 -0.33 10.50
C MET A 191 -19.96 -1.25 11.05
N CYS A 192 -20.14 -2.44 10.45
CA CYS A 192 -21.16 -3.39 10.89
C CYS A 192 -20.91 -3.90 12.31
N ASN A 193 -19.64 -4.17 12.65
CA ASN A 193 -19.24 -4.54 14.02
C ASN A 193 -19.54 -3.42 15.04
N ARG A 194 -19.76 -2.19 14.58
CA ARG A 194 -20.20 -1.04 15.41
C ARG A 194 -21.70 -0.82 15.45
N GLY A 195 -22.48 -1.79 15.00
CA GLY A 195 -23.94 -1.70 15.00
C GLY A 195 -24.50 -0.87 13.85
N VAL A 196 -23.69 -0.48 12.86
CA VAL A 196 -24.22 0.04 11.60
C VAL A 196 -24.92 -1.11 10.88
N SER A 197 -26.22 -0.97 10.65
CA SER A 197 -26.97 -1.98 9.91
C SER A 197 -26.45 -2.11 8.46
N CYS A 198 -26.55 -3.31 7.88
CA CYS A 198 -26.09 -3.56 6.51
C CYS A 198 -26.76 -2.61 5.49
N CYS A 199 -28.03 -2.24 5.70
CA CYS A 199 -28.75 -1.29 4.86
C CYS A 199 -28.13 0.11 4.88
N HIS A 200 -27.64 0.56 6.05
CA HIS A 200 -26.99 1.86 6.21
C HIS A 200 -25.54 1.85 5.73
N ALA A 201 -24.84 0.72 5.79
CA ALA A 201 -23.49 0.57 5.27
C ALA A 201 -23.45 0.35 3.74
N ALA A 202 -24.51 -0.20 3.14
CA ALA A 202 -24.55 -0.56 1.72
C ALA A 202 -24.20 0.60 0.76
N PRO A 203 -24.68 1.85 0.96
CA PRO A 203 -24.32 2.98 0.09
C PRO A 203 -22.83 3.34 0.14
N ALA A 204 -22.13 3.01 1.23
CA ALA A 204 -20.70 3.28 1.36
C ALA A 204 -19.84 2.36 0.50
N VAL A 205 -20.33 1.16 0.17
CA VAL A 205 -19.58 0.15 -0.61
C VAL A 205 -19.13 0.71 -1.97
N PRO A 206 -20.03 1.17 -2.87
CA PRO A 206 -19.60 1.70 -4.18
C PRO A 206 -18.72 2.95 -4.04
N PHE A 207 -18.94 3.78 -3.01
CA PHE A 207 -18.07 4.92 -2.73
C PHE A 207 -16.65 4.47 -2.38
N LEU A 208 -16.49 3.56 -1.42
CA LEU A 208 -15.18 3.06 -1.00
C LEU A 208 -14.43 2.37 -2.13
N TYR A 209 -15.10 1.55 -2.95
CA TYR A 209 -14.46 0.88 -4.10
C TYR A 209 -14.08 1.83 -5.25
N SER A 210 -14.82 2.93 -5.43
CA SER A 210 -14.47 3.93 -6.44
C SER A 210 -13.35 4.88 -5.99
N LYS A 211 -13.20 5.09 -4.68
CA LYS A 211 -12.18 5.97 -4.10
C LYS A 211 -10.88 5.23 -3.77
N ILE A 212 -10.95 4.05 -3.19
CA ILE A 212 -9.76 3.35 -2.69
C ILE A 212 -9.19 2.45 -3.79
N VAL A 213 -8.30 3.01 -4.59
CA VAL A 213 -7.66 2.33 -5.73
C VAL A 213 -6.23 1.88 -5.43
N GLY A 214 -5.59 2.37 -4.36
CA GLY A 214 -4.20 2.02 -4.05
C GLY A 214 -3.18 2.77 -4.93
N PHE A 215 -2.02 2.15 -5.19
CA PHE A 215 -0.92 2.83 -5.86
C PHE A 215 -1.18 2.96 -7.37
N THR A 216 -1.12 4.19 -7.87
CA THR A 216 -1.26 4.53 -9.29
C THR A 216 -0.02 5.25 -9.81
N THR A 217 0.32 4.99 -11.07
CA THR A 217 1.44 5.67 -11.77
C THR A 217 0.99 7.02 -12.35
N VAL A 218 1.92 7.73 -13.01
CA VAL A 218 1.67 9.02 -13.69
C VAL A 218 0.53 8.94 -14.72
N PHE A 219 0.24 7.77 -15.27
CA PHE A 219 -0.87 7.53 -16.21
C PHE A 219 -2.12 6.94 -15.55
N TYR A 220 -2.25 7.07 -14.22
CA TYR A 220 -3.30 6.43 -13.43
C TYR A 220 -3.37 4.90 -13.59
N LEU A 221 -2.29 4.26 -14.06
CA LEU A 221 -2.22 2.81 -14.13
C LEU A 221 -1.95 2.26 -12.73
N GLN A 222 -2.83 1.40 -12.27
CA GLN A 222 -2.71 0.72 -10.98
C GLN A 222 -1.61 -0.36 -11.05
N ILE A 223 -0.67 -0.34 -10.11
CA ILE A 223 0.33 -1.41 -9.99
C ILE A 223 -0.26 -2.51 -9.12
N THR A 224 -0.64 -3.63 -9.74
CA THR A 224 -1.19 -4.82 -9.09
C THR A 224 -0.13 -5.93 -8.97
N GLY A 225 -0.41 -6.95 -8.16
CA GLY A 225 0.42 -8.16 -8.13
C GLY A 225 0.55 -8.82 -9.51
N SER A 226 -0.53 -8.82 -10.31
CA SER A 226 -0.53 -9.38 -11.67
C SER A 226 0.38 -8.59 -12.61
N SER A 227 0.34 -7.25 -12.58
CA SER A 227 1.25 -6.43 -13.40
C SER A 227 2.70 -6.59 -12.95
N ALA A 228 2.96 -6.68 -11.64
CA ALA A 228 4.29 -6.92 -11.10
C ALA A 228 4.86 -8.27 -11.56
N THR A 229 4.10 -9.36 -11.46
CA THR A 229 4.54 -10.69 -11.92
C THR A 229 4.78 -10.73 -13.42
N LYS A 230 3.91 -10.08 -14.23
CA LYS A 230 4.10 -9.98 -15.69
C LYS A 230 5.37 -9.22 -16.03
N PHE A 231 5.63 -8.11 -15.35
CA PHE A 231 6.85 -7.33 -15.54
C PHE A 231 8.10 -8.17 -15.23
N ILE A 232 8.13 -8.83 -14.07
CA ILE A 232 9.26 -9.69 -13.67
C ILE A 232 9.45 -10.83 -14.68
N ALA A 233 8.37 -11.44 -15.16
CA ALA A 233 8.45 -12.50 -16.18
C ALA A 233 9.02 -11.98 -17.50
N VAL A 234 8.59 -10.80 -17.98
CA VAL A 234 9.10 -10.17 -19.20
C VAL A 234 10.59 -9.84 -19.06
N VAL A 235 10.99 -9.24 -17.94
CA VAL A 235 12.41 -8.93 -17.68
C VAL A 235 13.23 -10.22 -17.63
N SER A 236 12.76 -11.26 -16.93
CA SER A 236 13.48 -12.53 -16.80
C SER A 236 13.61 -13.27 -18.14
N LEU A 237 12.52 -13.34 -18.92
CA LEU A 237 12.52 -13.98 -20.23
C LEU A 237 13.39 -13.21 -21.23
N GLY A 238 13.23 -11.88 -21.30
CA GLY A 238 14.06 -11.03 -22.15
C GLY A 238 15.54 -11.13 -21.79
N SER A 239 15.83 -11.23 -20.50
CA SER A 239 17.18 -11.45 -19.98
C SER A 239 17.77 -12.78 -20.44
N ALA A 240 17.00 -13.87 -20.31
CA ALA A 240 17.41 -15.20 -20.74
C ALA A 240 17.61 -15.28 -22.27
N LEU A 241 16.70 -14.67 -23.05
CA LEU A 241 16.82 -14.61 -24.51
C LEU A 241 18.06 -13.80 -24.94
N TYR A 242 18.27 -12.64 -24.33
CA TYR A 242 19.46 -11.82 -24.59
C TYR A 242 20.73 -12.59 -24.26
N ALA A 243 20.77 -13.26 -23.10
CA ALA A 243 21.88 -14.11 -22.69
C ALA A 243 22.17 -15.20 -23.74
N SER A 244 21.13 -15.89 -24.22
CA SER A 244 21.27 -16.92 -25.26
C SER A 244 21.86 -16.35 -26.55
N THR A 245 21.30 -15.26 -27.07
CA THR A 245 21.77 -14.68 -28.34
C THR A 245 23.19 -14.11 -28.26
N ALA A 246 23.57 -13.56 -27.11
CA ALA A 246 24.92 -13.04 -26.90
C ALA A 246 25.94 -14.16 -26.67
N ALA A 247 25.51 -15.36 -26.27
CA ALA A 247 26.38 -16.53 -26.24
C ALA A 247 26.69 -17.06 -27.65
N ASP A 248 25.70 -17.06 -28.55
CA ASP A 248 25.87 -17.53 -29.94
C ASP A 248 26.73 -16.58 -30.81
N ALA A 249 26.85 -15.32 -30.42
CA ALA A 249 27.58 -14.28 -31.17
C ALA A 249 29.09 -14.23 -30.87
N ASN A 250 29.56 -14.90 -29.82
CA ASN A 250 30.97 -14.91 -29.38
C ASN A 250 31.61 -16.27 -29.64
#